data_AF-A0A955UEQ1-F1
#
_entry.id   AF-A0A955UEQ1-F1
#
_cell.length_a   1.000
_cell.length_b   1.000
_cell.length_c   1.000
_cell.angle_alpha   90.00
_cell.angle_beta   90.00
_cell.angle_gamma   90.00
#
_symmetry.space_group_name_H-M   'P 1'
#
loop_
_entity.id
_entity.type
_entity.pdbx_description
1 polymer ?
#
loop_
_entity_poly.entity_id
_entity_poly.type
_entity_poly.pdbx_seq_one_letter_code
_entity_poly.pdbx_strand_id
1 'polypeptide(L)'
;MRQHDPDRELIGQGIGNMVAGVFGGIPGAGATMRSVANIRTGGRTPISGVFHAVILLAILLGLGPSAEKIPLVVLGGIFFKVGIDIINWRFLPHILQAPRIDVVIMTVALLATVLMDLITAVGM
;
A
#
# COMPACT_ATOMS: atom_id res chain seq x y z
N MET A 1 10.19 15.33 -16.05
CA MET A 1 9.16 14.44 -15.47
C MET A 1 8.70 13.52 -16.59
N ARG A 2 8.98 12.21 -16.53
CA ARG A 2 8.37 11.28 -17.50
C ARG A 2 6.88 11.26 -17.18
N GLN A 3 6.03 11.59 -18.15
CA GLN A 3 4.59 11.45 -17.99
C GLN A 3 4.27 9.99 -17.68
N HIS A 4 3.58 9.78 -16.56
CA HIS A 4 2.95 8.50 -16.28
C HIS A 4 1.67 8.46 -17.11
N ASP A 5 1.44 7.34 -17.78
CA ASP A 5 0.20 7.10 -18.52
C ASP A 5 -0.75 6.36 -17.57
N PRO A 6 -1.80 7.02 -17.03
CA PRO A 6 -2.69 6.41 -16.05
C PRO A 6 -3.42 5.20 -16.60
N ASP A 7 -3.79 5.20 -17.88
CA ASP A 7 -4.50 4.09 -18.51
C ASP A 7 -3.61 2.86 -18.58
N ARG A 8 -2.34 3.08 -18.95
CA ARG A 8 -1.34 2.00 -18.95
C ARG A 8 -1.05 1.48 -17.55
N GLU A 9 -1.04 2.34 -16.53
CA GLU A 9 -0.87 1.92 -15.13
C GLU A 9 -2.06 1.06 -14.67
N LEU A 10 -3.29 1.50 -14.95
CA LEU A 10 -4.52 0.78 -14.62
C LEU A 10 -4.57 -0.60 -15.29
N ILE A 11 -4.27 -0.68 -16.59
CA ILE A 11 -4.18 -1.95 -17.31
C ILE A 11 -3.13 -2.86 -16.66
N GLY A 12 -1.95 -2.31 -16.34
CA GLY A 12 -0.88 -3.07 -15.68
C GLY A 12 -1.29 -3.64 -14.32
N GLN A 13 -1.94 -2.84 -13.48
CA GLN A 13 -2.46 -3.29 -12.18
C GLN A 13 -3.59 -4.32 -12.34
N GLY A 14 -4.50 -4.11 -13.30
CA GLY A 14 -5.58 -5.06 -13.61
C GLY A 14 -5.06 -6.43 -14.02
N ILE A 15 -4.09 -6.48 -14.94
CA ILE A 15 -3.41 -7.73 -15.34
C ILE A 15 -2.72 -8.37 -14.14
N GLY A 16 -1.97 -7.58 -13.34
CA GLY A 16 -1.31 -8.08 -12.14
C GLY A 16 -2.27 -8.73 -11.14
N ASN A 17 -3.42 -8.10 -10.92
CA ASN A 17 -4.45 -8.60 -10.00
C ASN A 17 -5.20 -9.82 -10.56
N MET A 18 -5.43 -9.90 -11.88
CA MET A 18 -5.97 -11.12 -12.51
C MET A 18 -5.04 -12.30 -12.31
N VAL A 19 -3.74 -12.13 -12.58
CA VAL A 19 -2.74 -13.18 -12.35
C VAL A 19 -2.68 -13.54 -10.87
N ALA A 20 -2.63 -12.56 -9.96
CA ALA A 20 -2.64 -12.82 -8.52
C ALA A 20 -3.86 -13.65 -8.11
N GLY A 21 -5.06 -13.30 -8.57
CA GLY A 21 -6.29 -14.04 -8.26
C GLY A 21 -6.26 -15.50 -8.73
N VAL A 22 -5.71 -15.78 -9.91
CA VAL A 22 -5.55 -17.15 -10.44
C VAL A 22 -4.64 -18.01 -9.55
N PHE A 23 -3.62 -17.40 -8.93
CA PHE A 23 -2.68 -18.08 -8.03
C PHE A 23 -3.08 -17.99 -6.53
N GLY A 24 -4.29 -17.52 -6.20
CA GLY A 24 -4.76 -17.38 -4.82
C GLY A 24 -4.14 -16.21 -4.05
N GLY A 25 -3.51 -15.27 -4.76
CA GLY A 25 -2.98 -14.03 -4.20
C GLY A 25 -4.05 -12.99 -3.87
N ILE A 26 -3.67 -12.01 -3.06
CA ILE A 26 -4.52 -10.89 -2.63
C ILE A 26 -4.36 -9.72 -3.62
N PRO A 27 -5.42 -8.95 -3.91
CA PRO A 27 -5.32 -7.75 -4.75
C PRO A 27 -4.22 -6.79 -4.27
N GLY A 28 -3.40 -6.35 -5.20
CA GLY A 28 -2.31 -5.40 -4.97
C GLY A 28 -2.56 -4.05 -5.64
N ALA A 29 -1.80 -3.05 -5.18
CA ALA A 29 -1.73 -1.72 -5.75
C ALA A 29 -0.26 -1.22 -5.75
N GLY A 30 -0.03 -0.08 -6.40
CA GLY A 30 1.28 0.58 -6.37
C GLY A 30 1.78 0.84 -4.94
N ALA A 31 2.95 0.29 -4.58
CA ALA A 31 3.52 0.43 -3.25
C ALA A 31 4.45 1.65 -3.17
N THR A 32 3.90 2.84 -2.87
CA THR A 32 4.64 4.12 -2.89
C THR A 32 5.93 4.10 -2.07
N MET A 33 5.88 3.60 -0.84
CA MET A 33 7.08 3.52 0.03
C MET A 33 8.20 2.65 -0.58
N ARG A 34 7.84 1.51 -1.19
CA ARG A 34 8.80 0.62 -1.86
C ARG A 34 9.37 1.28 -3.11
N SER A 35 8.53 1.93 -3.90
CA SER A 35 8.95 2.65 -5.11
C SER A 35 9.93 3.78 -4.78
N VAL A 36 9.66 4.55 -3.72
CA VAL A 36 10.56 5.61 -3.24
C VAL A 36 11.90 5.02 -2.79
N ALA A 37 11.89 3.93 -2.02
CA ALA A 37 13.12 3.26 -1.60
C ALA A 37 13.93 2.77 -2.82
N ASN A 38 13.28 2.10 -3.77
CA ASN A 38 13.90 1.62 -5.01
C ASN A 38 14.55 2.75 -5.83
N ILE A 39 13.87 3.89 -5.96
CA ILE A 39 14.40 5.06 -6.67
C ILE A 39 15.62 5.64 -5.93
N ARG A 40 15.56 5.74 -4.59
CA ARG A 40 16.67 6.23 -3.76
C ARG A 40 17.89 5.32 -3.86
N THR A 41 17.71 4.02 -4.04
CA THR A 41 18.78 3.04 -4.26
C THR A 41 19.24 2.96 -5.72
N GLY A 42 18.80 3.87 -6.59
CA GLY A 42 19.25 3.94 -7.99
C GLY A 42 18.40 3.18 -9.01
N GLY A 43 17.27 2.60 -8.59
CA GLY A 43 16.29 1.95 -9.48
C GLY A 43 15.65 2.96 -10.43
N ARG A 44 15.86 2.76 -11.73
CA ARG A 44 15.37 3.67 -12.80
C ARG A 44 14.59 2.97 -13.91
N THR A 45 14.54 1.64 -13.88
CA THR A 45 13.94 0.80 -14.93
C THR A 45 12.92 -0.17 -14.30
N PRO A 46 11.89 -0.60 -15.07
CA PRO A 46 10.91 -1.58 -14.59
C PRO A 46 11.53 -2.93 -14.22
N ILE A 47 12.73 -3.22 -14.73
CA ILE A 47 13.52 -4.41 -14.42
C ILE A 47 13.79 -4.52 -12.90
N SER A 48 13.96 -3.40 -12.19
CA SER A 48 14.13 -3.41 -10.72
C SER A 48 12.94 -4.06 -9.98
N GLY A 49 11.70 -3.81 -10.45
CA GLY A 49 10.51 -4.43 -9.91
C GLY A 49 10.43 -5.92 -10.21
N VAL A 50 10.83 -6.33 -11.42
CA VAL A 50 10.89 -7.75 -11.82
C VAL A 50 11.89 -8.52 -10.96
N PHE A 51 13.10 -7.99 -10.77
CA PHE A 51 14.09 -8.60 -9.88
C PHE A 51 13.58 -8.70 -8.45
N HIS A 52 12.93 -7.65 -7.94
CA HIS A 52 12.34 -7.68 -6.60
C HIS A 52 11.31 -8.80 -6.46
N ALA A 53 10.41 -8.97 -7.45
CA ALA A 53 9.41 -10.03 -7.45
C ALA A 53 10.05 -11.44 -7.49
N VAL A 54 11.06 -11.65 -8.34
CA VAL A 54 11.79 -12.92 -8.45
C VAL A 54 12.52 -13.25 -7.15
N ILE A 55 13.18 -12.27 -6.53
CA ILE A 55 13.86 -12.44 -5.24
C ILE A 55 12.86 -12.81 -4.15
N LEU A 56 11.73 -12.10 -4.07
CA LEU A 56 10.68 -12.44 -3.11
C LEU A 56 10.13 -13.85 -3.32
N LEU A 57 9.93 -14.27 -4.57
CA LEU A 57 9.50 -15.63 -4.88
C LEU A 57 10.53 -16.68 -4.45
N ALA A 58 11.82 -16.44 -4.73
CA ALA A 58 12.90 -17.33 -4.32
C ALA A 58 13.00 -17.44 -2.79
N ILE A 59 12.86 -16.32 -2.08
CA ILE A 59 12.82 -16.28 -0.61
C ILE A 59 11.61 -17.06 -0.10
N LEU A 60 10.43 -16.87 -0.69
CA LEU A 60 9.21 -17.57 -0.27
C LEU A 60 9.35 -19.09 -0.44
N LEU A 61 9.84 -19.55 -1.59
CA LEU A 61 10.01 -20.98 -1.87
C LEU A 61 11.15 -21.61 -1.06
N GLY A 62 12.24 -20.87 -0.81
CA GLY A 62 13.41 -21.38 -0.09
C GLY A 62 13.30 -21.29 1.44
N LEU A 63 12.74 -20.19 1.97
CA LEU A 63 12.65 -19.90 3.40
C LEU A 63 11.23 -20.06 3.97
N GLY A 64 10.26 -20.53 3.19
CA GLY A 64 8.87 -20.79 3.63
C GLY A 64 8.77 -21.53 4.97
N PRO A 65 9.47 -22.67 5.17
CA PRO A 65 9.43 -23.41 6.44
C PRO A 65 10.02 -22.65 7.64
N SER A 66 10.89 -21.68 7.39
CA SER A 66 11.41 -20.80 8.45
C SER A 66 10.45 -19.67 8.76
N ALA A 67 9.67 -19.21 7.78
CA ALA A 67 8.66 -18.17 7.96
C ALA A 67 7.51 -18.62 8.89
N GLU A 68 7.19 -19.91 8.93
CA GLU A 68 6.19 -20.47 9.87
C GLU A 68 6.58 -20.29 11.35
N LYS A 69 7.88 -20.11 11.64
CA LYS A 69 8.38 -19.91 13.00
C LYS A 69 8.25 -18.45 13.46
N ILE A 70 7.84 -17.53 12.59
CA ILE A 70 7.71 -16.12 12.93
C ILE A 70 6.53 -15.94 13.89
N PRO A 71 6.75 -15.43 15.11
CA PRO A 71 5.67 -15.24 16.07
C PRO A 71 4.66 -14.19 15.57
N LEU A 72 3.36 -14.48 15.73
CA LEU A 72 2.28 -13.56 15.34
C LEU A 72 2.41 -12.17 16.00
N VAL A 73 2.98 -12.10 17.20
CA VAL A 73 3.23 -10.83 17.91
C VAL A 73 4.19 -9.93 17.14
N VAL A 74 5.18 -10.49 16.44
CA VAL A 74 6.12 -9.72 15.60
C VAL A 74 5.40 -9.13 14.40
N LEU A 75 4.56 -9.92 13.73
CA LEU A 75 3.74 -9.46 12.61
C LEU A 75 2.76 -8.37 13.04
N GLY A 76 2.10 -8.54 14.19
CA GLY A 76 1.24 -7.52 14.79
C GLY A 76 1.99 -6.23 15.10
N GLY A 77 3.20 -6.32 15.64
CA GLY A 77 4.06 -5.16 15.88
C GLY A 77 4.42 -4.41 14.58
N ILE A 78 4.73 -5.15 13.51
CA ILE A 78 4.98 -4.56 12.18
C ILE A 78 3.73 -3.83 11.69
N PHE A 79 2.55 -4.45 11.79
CA PHE A 79 1.29 -3.86 11.33
C PHE A 79 0.92 -2.61 12.12
N PHE A 80 1.10 -2.63 13.45
CA PHE A 80 0.88 -1.47 14.30
C PHE A 80 1.79 -0.30 13.90
N LYS A 81 3.08 -0.57 13.69
CA LYS A 81 4.05 0.44 13.24
C LYS A 81 3.67 1.01 11.87
N VAL A 82 3.29 0.16 10.92
CA VAL A 82 2.84 0.58 9.59
C VAL A 82 1.57 1.44 9.68
N GLY A 83 0.61 1.06 10.54
CA GLY A 83 -0.60 1.85 10.78
C GLY A 83 -0.28 3.25 11.30
N ILE A 84 0.66 3.37 12.24
CA ILE A 84 1.16 4.65 12.75
C ILE A 84 1.85 5.46 11.64
N ASP A 85 2.63 4.83 10.77
CA ASP A 85 3.32 5.51 9.67
C ASP A 85 2.37 6.10 8.62
N ILE A 86 1.17 5.52 8.45
CA ILE A 86 0.16 6.01 7.51
C ILE A 86 -0.45 7.33 7.98
N ILE A 87 -0.54 7.54 9.30
CA ILE A 87 -1.14 8.75 9.87
C ILE A 87 -0.29 9.96 9.46
N ASN A 88 -0.95 10.97 8.88
CA ASN A 88 -0.28 12.22 8.51
C ASN A 88 -0.11 13.13 9.73
N TRP A 89 0.86 12.80 10.58
CA TRP A 89 1.18 13.54 11.81
C TRP A 89 1.46 15.03 11.57
N ARG A 90 1.99 15.38 10.40
CA ARG A 90 2.29 16.78 10.05
C ARG A 90 1.04 17.58 9.69
N PHE A 91 -0.01 16.91 9.21
CA PHE A 91 -1.28 17.56 8.87
C PHE A 91 -2.14 17.82 10.11
N LEU A 92 -2.05 16.98 11.15
CA LEU A 92 -2.81 17.13 12.40
C LEU A 92 -2.83 18.56 12.99
N PRO A 93 -1.69 19.23 13.20
CA PRO A 93 -1.70 20.60 13.72
C PRO A 93 -2.26 21.64 12.75
N HIS A 94 -2.24 21.36 11.44
CA HIS A 94 -2.76 22.25 10.41
C HIS A 94 -4.28 22.14 10.22
N ILE A 95 -4.93 21.10 10.78
CA ILE A 95 -6.39 20.94 10.75
C ILE A 95 -7.10 22.17 11.33
N LEU A 96 -6.54 22.77 12.39
CA LEU A 96 -7.12 23.95 13.03
C LEU A 96 -7.05 25.21 12.16
N GLN A 97 -6.21 25.22 11.14
CA GLN A 97 -6.00 26.33 10.20
C GLN A 97 -6.65 26.07 8.83
N ALA A 98 -7.11 24.84 8.58
CA ALA A 98 -7.72 24.44 7.32
C ALA A 98 -9.14 25.02 7.16
N PRO A 99 -9.62 25.20 5.92
CA PRO A 99 -11.01 25.57 5.66
C PRO A 99 -11.98 24.62 6.36
N ARG A 100 -13.02 25.17 7.00
CA ARG A 100 -13.99 24.37 7.78
C ARG A 100 -14.61 23.23 6.96
N ILE A 101 -14.83 23.44 5.67
CA ILE A 101 -15.41 22.44 4.77
C ILE A 101 -14.48 21.23 4.60
N ASP A 102 -13.17 21.45 4.43
CA ASP A 102 -12.18 20.39 4.25
C ASP A 102 -12.04 19.55 5.53
N VAL A 103 -12.09 20.20 6.69
CA VAL A 103 -12.07 19.53 8.00
C VAL A 103 -13.32 18.67 8.19
N VAL A 104 -14.49 19.17 7.81
CA VAL A 104 -15.75 18.41 7.87
C VAL A 104 -15.69 17.20 6.94
N ILE A 105 -15.29 17.37 5.67
CA ILE A 105 -15.18 16.26 4.72
C ILE A 105 -14.23 15.19 5.24
N MET A 106 -13.04 15.58 5.71
CA MET A 106 -12.06 14.65 6.27
C MET A 106 -12.60 13.92 7.50
N THR A 107 -13.26 14.64 8.42
CA THR A 107 -13.79 14.05 9.66
C THR A 107 -14.91 13.07 9.35
N VAL A 108 -15.80 13.42 8.41
CA VAL A 108 -16.88 12.53 7.94
C VAL A 108 -16.29 11.30 7.27
N ALA A 109 -15.33 11.45 6.36
CA ALA A 109 -14.68 10.32 5.70
C ALA A 109 -13.96 9.40 6.71
N LEU A 110 -13.27 9.98 7.71
CA LEU A 110 -12.61 9.22 8.77
C LEU A 110 -13.62 8.43 9.61
N LEU A 111 -14.68 9.09 10.10
CA LEU A 111 -15.71 8.46 10.91
C LEU A 111 -16.47 7.40 10.11
N ALA A 112 -16.80 7.67 8.85
CA ALA A 112 -17.43 6.69 7.97
C ALA A 112 -16.54 5.45 7.80
N THR A 113 -15.24 5.62 7.56
CA THR A 113 -14.30 4.50 7.39
C THR A 113 -14.08 3.69 8.68
N VAL A 114 -14.17 4.33 9.85
CA VAL A 114 -13.97 3.66 11.15
C VAL A 114 -15.25 2.98 11.66
N LEU A 115 -16.42 3.58 11.40
CA LEU A 115 -17.71 3.14 11.94
C LEU A 115 -18.51 2.27 10.96
N MET A 116 -18.28 2.42 9.66
CA MET A 116 -18.94 1.65 8.62
C MET A 116 -17.96 0.76 7.88
N ASP A 117 -18.49 -0.27 7.22
CA ASP A 117 -17.71 -1.08 6.31
C ASP A 117 -17.23 -0.22 5.13
N LEU A 118 -15.96 -0.38 4.73
CA LEU A 118 -15.28 0.50 3.76
C LEU A 118 -16.08 0.68 2.46
N ILE A 119 -16.76 -0.37 2.02
CA ILE A 119 -17.60 -0.38 0.80
C ILE A 119 -18.77 0.59 0.94
N THR A 120 -19.41 0.64 2.11
CA THR A 120 -20.52 1.55 2.39
C THR A 120 -20.04 2.99 2.54
N ALA A 121 -18.87 3.20 3.16
CA ALA A 121 -18.30 4.53 3.38
C ALA A 121 -17.89 5.23 2.07
N VAL A 122 -17.36 4.49 1.09
CA VAL A 122 -16.90 5.06 -0.20
C VAL A 122 -18.06 5.30 -1.18
N GLY A 123 -19.16 4.58 -1.03
CA GLY A 123 -20.33 4.71 -1.91
C GLY A 123 -21.25 5.90 -1.64
N MET A 124 -21.04 6.63 -0.53
CA MET A 124 -21.83 7.81 -0.12
C MET A 124 -21.23 9.13 -0.59
#